data_AF-A0A9W8NEA3-F1
#
_entry.id   AF-A0A9W8NEA3-F1
#
_cell.length_a   1.000
_cell.length_b   1.000
_cell.length_c   1.000
_cell.angle_alpha   90.00
_cell.angle_beta   90.00
_cell.angle_gamma   90.00
#
_symmetry.space_group_name_H-M   'P 1'
#
loop_
_entity.id
_entity.type
_entity.pdbx_description
1 polymer ?
#
loop_
_entity_poly.entity_id
_entity_poly.type
_entity_poly.pdbx_seq_one_letter_code
_entity_poly.pdbx_strand_id
1 'polypeptide(L)' 'MRWMTKVSDAYSWDDMCALTDEDMDNLLKFYQSGNAPELHVLKAMRGGKVPEDLDVFDGSFGFSVVA' A
#
# COMPACT_ATOMS: atom_id res chain seq x y z
N MET A 1 -5.01 16.65 14.13
CA MET A 1 -5.14 15.46 15.01
C MET A 1 -5.77 14.27 14.31
N ARG A 2 -6.94 14.42 13.65
CA ARG A 2 -7.71 13.29 13.08
C ARG A 2 -6.95 12.43 12.05
N TRP A 3 -6.02 13.01 11.30
CA TRP A 3 -5.24 12.27 10.31
C TRP A 3 -4.25 11.30 10.96
N MET A 4 -3.55 11.71 12.01
CA MET A 4 -2.61 10.85 12.73
C MET A 4 -3.32 9.65 13.35
N THR A 5 -4.53 9.85 13.90
CA THR A 5 -5.37 8.77 14.41
C THR A 5 -5.73 7.75 13.33
N LYS A 6 -6.10 8.22 12.12
CA LYS A 6 -6.38 7.31 10.99
C LYS A 6 -5.15 6.51 10.56
N VAL A 7 -3.96 7.13 10.59
CA VAL A 7 -2.71 6.44 10.28
C VAL A 7 -2.43 5.35 11.31
N SER A 8 -2.58 5.65 12.61
CA SER A 8 -2.42 4.66 13.68
C SER A 8 -3.50 3.58 13.70
N ASP A 9 -4.72 3.88 13.22
CA ASP A 9 -5.79 2.88 13.05
C ASP A 9 -5.54 2.00 11.81
N ALA A 10 -4.90 2.52 10.77
CA ALA A 10 -4.65 1.83 9.51
C ALA A 10 -3.43 0.90 9.54
N TYR A 11 -2.43 1.21 10.36
CA TYR A 11 -1.18 0.46 10.43
C TYR A 11 -1.01 -0.20 11.78
N SER A 12 -0.53 -1.44 11.78
CA SER A 12 -0.15 -2.10 13.02
C SER A 12 1.11 -1.46 13.61
N TRP A 13 1.34 -1.68 14.90
CA TRP A 13 2.54 -1.19 15.57
C TRP A 13 3.83 -1.74 14.94
N ASP A 14 3.81 -3.01 14.55
CA ASP A 14 4.94 -3.67 13.89
C ASP A 14 5.26 -3.02 12.53
N ASP A 15 4.21 -2.71 11.77
CA ASP A 15 4.35 -2.03 10.48
C ASP A 15 4.92 -0.63 10.63
N MET A 16 4.48 0.13 11.66
CA MET A 16 5.03 1.46 11.94
C MET A 16 6.52 1.40 12.30
N CYS A 17 6.97 0.35 13.00
CA CYS A 17 8.39 0.14 13.28
C CYS A 17 9.20 -0.28 12.04
N ALA A 18 8.54 -0.87 11.02
CA ALA A 18 9.17 -1.30 9.78
C ALA A 18 9.25 -0.20 8.70
N LEU A 19 8.53 0.92 8.88
CA LEU A 19 8.58 2.09 7.98
C LEU A 19 9.96 2.75 8.06
N THR A 20 10.53 3.08 6.91
CA THR A 20 11.76 3.90 6.82
C THR A 20 11.42 5.38 6.73
N ASP A 21 12.43 6.23 6.91
CA ASP A 21 12.30 7.68 6.78
C ASP A 21 11.68 8.09 5.42
N GLU A 22 12.03 7.39 4.33
CA GLU A 22 11.45 7.63 2.99
C GLU A 22 9.94 7.31 2.92
N ASP A 23 9.48 6.25 3.60
CA ASP A 23 8.06 5.91 3.62
C ASP A 23 7.27 6.94 4.44
N MET A 24 7.89 7.45 5.52
CA MET A 24 7.31 8.51 6.35
C MET A 24 7.18 9.82 5.57
N ASP A 25 8.19 10.18 4.76
CA ASP A 25 8.11 11.33 3.85
C ASP A 25 7.05 11.15 2.77
N ASN A 26 6.89 9.94 2.24
CA ASN A 26 5.82 9.61 1.29
C ASN A 26 4.43 9.69 1.95
N LEU A 27 4.30 9.22 3.18
CA LEU A 27 3.07 9.31 3.97
C LEU A 27 2.66 10.77 4.19
N LEU A 28 3.62 11.66 4.46
CA LEU A 28 3.35 13.09 4.64
C LEU A 28 2.74 13.77 3.40
N LYS A 29 2.96 13.24 2.18
CA LYS A 29 2.30 13.75 0.97
C LYS A 29 0.78 13.57 1.01
N PHE A 30 0.29 12.54 1.70
CA PHE A 30 -1.14 12.27 1.86
C PHE A 30 -1.78 13.05 3.01
N TYR A 31 -0.99 13.79 3.79
CA TYR A 31 -1.49 14.66 4.87
C TYR A 31 -2.53 15.66 4.36
N GLN A 32 -2.24 16.32 3.23
CA GLN A 32 -3.14 17.32 2.64
C GLN A 32 -4.46 16.71 2.16
N SER A 33 -4.43 15.48 1.66
CA SER A 33 -5.62 14.73 1.25
C SER A 33 -6.44 14.23 2.45
N GLY A 34 -5.88 14.21 3.67
CA GLY A 34 -6.57 13.73 4.87
C GLY A 34 -6.87 12.23 4.88
N ASN A 35 -6.25 11.47 3.98
CA ASN A 35 -6.39 10.03 3.82
C ASN A 35 -5.08 9.33 4.23
N ALA A 36 -5.21 8.16 4.83
CA ALA A 36 -4.10 7.27 5.08
C ALA A 36 -4.08 6.24 3.92
N PRO A 37 -3.02 6.19 3.10
CA PRO A 37 -2.88 5.17 2.05
C PRO A 37 -2.69 3.79 2.68
N GLU A 38 -2.85 2.71 1.93
CA GLU A 38 -2.49 1.39 2.44
C GLU A 38 -0.96 1.21 2.51
N LEU A 39 -0.48 0.38 3.44
CA LEU A 39 0.95 0.11 3.63
C LEU A 39 1.63 -0.43 2.37
N HIS A 40 0.93 -1.23 1.58
CA HIS A 40 1.46 -1.76 0.32
C HIS A 40 1.72 -0.62 -0.70
N VAL A 41 0.88 0.41 -0.72
CA VAL A 41 1.02 1.58 -1.60
C VAL A 41 2.23 2.41 -1.17
N LEU A 42 2.40 2.62 0.14
CA LEU A 42 3.58 3.32 0.67
C LEU A 42 4.88 2.57 0.34
N LYS A 43 4.89 1.25 0.55
CA LYS A 43 6.05 0.41 0.23
C LYS A 43 6.34 0.38 -1.27
N ALA A 44 5.32 0.41 -2.13
CA ALA A 44 5.50 0.52 -3.59
C ALA A 44 6.14 1.86 -4.01
N MET A 45 5.89 2.94 -3.26
CA MET A 45 6.48 4.26 -3.49
C MET A 45 7.96 4.35 -3.07
N ARG A 46 8.45 3.39 -2.25
CA ARG A 46 9.85 3.34 -1.76
C ARG A 46 10.88 3.13 -2.86
N GLY A 47 10.52 2.64 -4.05
CA GLY A 47 11.55 2.23 -5.02
C GLY A 47 11.19 2.20 -6.50
N GLY A 48 10.03 2.74 -6.92
CA GLY A 48 9.66 2.73 -8.35
C GLY A 48 9.63 1.32 -8.97
N LYS A 49 9.50 0.28 -8.14
CA LYS A 49 9.40 -1.10 -8.60
C LYS A 49 7.91 -1.42 -8.61
N VAL A 50 7.40 -1.53 -9.83
CA VAL A 50 6.05 -1.98 -10.14
C VAL A 50 5.72 -3.15 -9.20
N PRO A 51 4.66 -3.05 -8.39
CA PRO A 51 4.26 -4.16 -7.56
C PRO A 51 3.66 -5.19 -8.52
N GLU A 52 4.46 -6.20 -8.81
CA GLU A 52 4.02 -7.53 -9.24
C GLU A 52 2.99 -8.16 -8.26
N ASP A 53 2.73 -7.50 -7.13
CA ASP A 53 1.70 -7.83 -6.13
C ASP A 53 0.39 -7.01 -6.23
N LEU A 54 0.24 -6.12 -7.23
CA LEU A 54 -1.10 -5.67 -7.61
C LEU A 54 -1.71 -6.86 -8.34
N ASP A 55 -2.66 -7.52 -7.68
CA ASP A 55 -3.41 -8.72 -8.09
C ASP A 55 -3.99 -8.57 -9.52
N VAL A 56 -3.13 -8.64 -10.54
CA VAL A 56 -3.50 -8.78 -11.93
C VAL A 56 -3.92 -10.23 -12.05
N PHE A 57 -5.21 -10.45 -11.80
CA PHE A 57 -5.96 -11.63 -12.16
C PHE A 57 -5.36 -12.30 -13.41
N ASP A 58 -4.61 -13.39 -13.22
CA ASP A 58 -3.80 -14.08 -14.24
C ASP A 58 -4.65 -14.71 -15.37
N GLY A 59 -5.98 -14.56 -15.34
CA GLY A 59 -6.87 -15.06 -16.38
C GLY A 59 -6.90 -16.59 -16.55
N SER A 60 -6.09 -17.32 -15.79
CA SER A 60 -5.92 -18.78 -15.86
C SER A 60 -7.07 -19.59 -15.22
N PHE A 61 -8.28 -19.05 -15.18
CA PHE A 61 -9.47 -19.88 -14.97
C PHE A 61 -9.70 -20.69 -16.25
N GLY A 62 -9.01 -21.83 -16.33
CA GLY A 62 -9.14 -22.80 -17.41
C GLY A 62 -10.59 -23.28 -17.53
N PHE A 63 -11.31 -22.70 -18.49
CA PHE A 63 -12.48 -23.35 -19.05
C PHE A 63 -11.99 -24.17 -20.25
N SER A 64 -11.95 -25.49 -20.11
CA SER A 64 -11.75 -26.39 -21.24
C SER A 64 -12.95 -26.27 -22.18
N VAL A 65 -12.78 -25.61 -23.32
CA VAL A 65 -13.68 -25.84 -24.46
C VAL A 65 -13.14 -27.06 -25.20
N VAL A 66 -13.76 -28.21 -24.98
CA VAL A 66 -13.65 -29.34 -25.91
C VAL A 66 -14.37 -28.90 -27.19
N ALA A 67 -13.63 -28.79 -28.29
CA ALA A 67 -14.15 -28.73 -29.64
C ALA A 67 -13.34 -29.69 -30.53
#